data_AF-A0A926AAH9-F1
#
_entry.id   AF-A0A926AAH9-F1
#
_cell.length_a   1.000
_cell.length_b   1.000
_cell.length_c   1.000
_cell.angle_alpha   90.00
_cell.angle_beta   90.00
_cell.angle_gamma   90.00
#
_symmetry.space_group_name_H-M   'P 1'
#
loop_
_entity.id
_entity.type
_entity.pdbx_description
1 polymer ?
#
loop_
_entity_poly.entity_id
_entity_poly.type
_entity_poly.pdbx_seq_one_letter_code
_entity_poly.pdbx_strand_id
1 'polypeptide(L)'
;RVYLDVVVQVSDDPKFEKDVKTIFSTDFQNNLGLGVGKDLAYIENYEGKLIDAKGVKGRYIRLYTKGNTTNKLNHYIEVEVFGKPAA
;
A
#
# COMPACT_ATOMS: atom_id res chain seq x y z
N ARG A 1 -14.15 9.13 -2.16
CA ARG A 1 -14.42 7.67 -2.27
C ARG A 1 -13.64 6.97 -1.16
N VAL A 2 -14.00 5.75 -0.76
CA VAL A 2 -13.15 4.97 0.17
C VAL A 2 -12.62 3.76 -0.58
N TYR A 3 -11.31 3.58 -0.60
CA TYR A 3 -10.67 2.40 -1.19
C TYR A 3 -10.64 1.25 -0.19
N LEU A 4 -10.97 0.06 -0.68
CA LEU A 4 -11.11 -1.14 0.14
C LEU A 4 -9.82 -1.95 0.13
N ASP A 5 -9.49 -2.53 1.28
CA ASP A 5 -8.37 -3.44 1.48
C ASP A 5 -7.08 -2.92 0.83
N VAL A 6 -6.68 -1.69 1.17
CA VAL A 6 -5.48 -1.07 0.61
C VAL A 6 -4.26 -1.62 1.33
N VAL A 7 -3.28 -2.14 0.60
CA VAL A 7 -2.01 -2.64 1.16
C VAL A 7 -0.84 -2.08 0.35
N VAL A 8 0.18 -1.60 1.05
CA VAL A 8 1.44 -1.14 0.45
C VAL A 8 2.60 -1.93 1.05
N GLN A 9 3.36 -2.57 0.17
CA GLN A 9 4.49 -3.42 0.54
C GLN A 9 5.77 -2.96 -0.12
N VAL A 10 6.88 -3.19 0.57
CA VAL A 10 8.24 -2.94 0.10
C VAL A 10 9.05 -4.24 0.16
N SER A 11 9.85 -4.54 -0.87
CA SER A 11 10.75 -5.69 -0.89
C SER A 11 11.96 -5.45 -1.81
N ASP A 12 13.05 -6.19 -1.60
CA ASP A 12 14.16 -6.31 -2.55
C ASP A 12 13.92 -7.40 -3.61
N ASP A 13 12.91 -8.26 -3.40
CA ASP A 13 12.50 -9.29 -4.34
C ASP A 13 11.39 -8.78 -5.27
N PRO A 14 11.59 -8.73 -6.60
CA PRO A 14 10.57 -8.29 -7.55
C PRO A 14 9.31 -9.16 -7.53
N LYS A 15 9.39 -10.41 -7.03
CA LYS A 15 8.23 -11.30 -6.90
C LYS A 15 7.42 -11.03 -5.64
N PHE A 16 8.02 -10.39 -4.63
CA PHE A 16 7.43 -10.21 -3.30
C PHE A 16 7.16 -11.55 -2.60
N GLU A 17 8.09 -12.50 -2.70
CA GLU A 17 8.02 -13.79 -1.99
C GLU A 17 8.92 -13.80 -0.74
N LYS A 18 9.94 -12.92 -0.69
CA LYS A 18 10.93 -12.85 0.40
C LYS A 18 11.01 -11.45 1.01
N ASP A 19 11.25 -11.41 2.32
CA ASP A 19 11.52 -10.20 3.12
C ASP A 19 10.56 -9.03 2.85
N VAL A 20 9.28 -9.37 2.62
CA VAL A 20 8.23 -8.40 2.30
C VAL A 20 7.83 -7.63 3.54
N LYS A 21 7.90 -6.30 3.46
CA LYS A 21 7.54 -5.40 4.54
C LYS A 21 6.28 -4.62 4.18
N THR A 22 5.19 -4.88 4.88
CA THR A 22 3.97 -4.07 4.78
C THR A 22 4.16 -2.77 5.55
N ILE A 23 4.08 -1.62 4.86
CA ILE A 23 4.20 -0.29 5.46
C ILE A 23 2.83 0.37 5.71
N PHE A 24 1.79 -0.13 5.06
CA PHE A 24 0.41 0.32 5.25
C PHE A 24 -0.56 -0.81 4.87
N SER A 25 -1.59 -1.06 5.68
CA SER A 25 -2.67 -2.00 5.37
C SER A 25 -3.97 -1.63 6.08
N THR A 26 -5.03 -1.41 5.29
CA THR A 26 -6.41 -1.26 5.78
C THR A 26 -7.21 -2.57 5.69
N ASP A 27 -6.56 -3.69 5.35
CA ASP A 27 -7.20 -4.99 5.19
C ASP A 27 -7.38 -5.70 6.55
N PHE A 28 -8.37 -5.24 7.33
CA PHE A 28 -8.61 -5.72 8.69
C PHE A 28 -9.03 -7.20 8.76
N GLN A 29 -9.62 -7.73 7.69
CA GLN A 29 -10.09 -9.12 7.62
C GLN A 29 -9.15 -10.04 6.83
N ASN A 30 -7.98 -9.55 6.40
CA ASN A 30 -7.03 -10.29 5.56
C ASN A 30 -7.68 -10.84 4.27
N ASN A 31 -8.57 -10.05 3.66
CA ASN A 31 -9.27 -10.34 2.42
C ASN A 31 -8.33 -10.53 1.22
N LEU A 32 -7.12 -9.97 1.27
CA LEU A 32 -6.09 -10.11 0.24
C LEU A 32 -5.08 -11.22 0.54
N GLY A 33 -5.12 -11.83 1.73
CA GLY A 33 -4.18 -12.89 2.11
C GLY A 33 -2.75 -12.41 2.41
N LEU A 34 -2.56 -11.09 2.62
CA LEU A 34 -1.24 -10.46 2.85
C LEU A 34 -0.95 -10.15 4.32
N GLY A 35 -1.79 -10.65 5.22
CA GLY A 35 -1.76 -10.39 6.66
C GLY A 35 -2.78 -9.33 7.09
N VAL A 36 -3.23 -9.42 8.35
CA VAL A 36 -4.22 -8.49 8.92
C VAL A 36 -3.62 -7.10 9.06
N GLY A 37 -4.27 -6.14 8.40
CA GLY A 37 -3.99 -4.71 8.51
C GLY A 37 -4.49 -4.09 9.81
N LYS A 38 -3.96 -2.91 10.13
CA LYS A 38 -4.32 -2.13 11.32
C LYS A 38 -4.52 -0.65 11.02
N ASP A 39 -4.24 -0.22 9.79
CA ASP A 39 -4.32 1.18 9.41
C ASP A 39 -5.76 1.56 9.10
N LEU A 40 -6.12 2.79 9.46
CA LEU A 40 -7.42 3.35 9.14
C LEU A 40 -7.61 3.51 7.63
N ALA A 41 -8.87 3.43 7.22
CA ALA A 41 -9.29 3.46 5.82
C ALA A 41 -8.60 4.57 4.99
N TYR A 42 -8.33 4.26 3.72
CA TYR A 42 -7.97 5.28 2.74
C TYR A 42 -9.24 5.95 2.24
N ILE A 43 -9.48 7.16 2.74
CA ILE A 43 -10.49 8.08 2.24
C ILE A 43 -9.85 9.00 1.18
N GLU A 44 -10.30 8.89 -0.06
CA GLU A 44 -9.81 9.67 -1.19
C GLU A 44 -10.24 11.14 -1.08
N ASN A 45 -9.25 12.03 -1.11
CA ASN A 45 -9.39 13.49 -1.23
C ASN A 45 -8.32 14.03 -2.21
N TYR A 46 -8.27 15.35 -2.44
CA TYR A 46 -7.31 15.96 -3.37
C TYR A 46 -5.84 15.94 -2.88
N GLU A 47 -5.60 15.61 -1.61
CA GLU A 47 -4.25 15.53 -1.02
C GLU A 47 -3.67 14.11 -1.12
N GLY A 48 -4.49 13.12 -1.53
CA GLY A 48 -4.11 11.72 -1.57
C GLY A 48 -3.92 11.12 -0.17
N LYS A 49 -3.01 10.15 -0.06
CA LYS A 49 -2.69 9.46 1.20
C LYS A 49 -1.18 9.46 1.43
N LEU A 50 -0.75 10.22 2.42
CA LEU A 50 0.61 10.13 2.92
C LEU A 50 0.77 8.84 3.75
N ILE A 51 1.79 8.04 3.41
CA ILE A 51 2.15 6.81 4.11
C ILE A 51 3.57 6.96 4.63
N ASP A 52 3.74 6.84 5.95
CA ASP A 52 5.07 6.82 6.55
C ASP A 52 5.75 5.47 6.30
N ALA A 53 6.77 5.47 5.44
CA ALA A 53 7.56 4.29 5.10
C ALA A 53 8.54 3.88 6.22
N LYS A 54 8.65 4.65 7.31
CA LYS A 54 9.47 4.34 8.51
C LYS A 54 10.93 3.97 8.21
N GLY A 55 11.49 4.54 7.14
CA GLY A 55 12.86 4.26 6.69
C GLY A 55 13.10 2.83 6.20
N VAL A 56 12.04 2.10 5.80
CA VAL A 56 12.17 0.75 5.25
C VAL A 56 13.05 0.78 3.99
N LYS A 57 14.13 0.00 4.02
CA LYS A 57 14.97 -0.30 2.85
C LYS A 57 14.30 -1.36 1.98
N GLY A 58 14.24 -1.09 0.68
CA GLY A 58 13.87 -2.02 -0.37
C GLY A 58 13.99 -1.40 -1.78
N ARG A 59 13.96 -2.25 -2.81
CA ARG A 59 14.06 -1.84 -4.22
C ARG A 59 12.71 -1.66 -4.91
N TYR A 60 11.71 -2.44 -4.52
CA TYR A 60 10.39 -2.47 -5.14
C TYR A 60 9.32 -2.07 -4.15
N ILE A 61 8.33 -1.32 -4.62
CA ILE A 61 7.07 -1.06 -3.92
C ILE A 61 5.93 -1.70 -4.70
N ARG A 62 4.96 -2.30 -4.00
CA ARG A 62 3.74 -2.85 -4.61
C ARG A 62 2.53 -2.41 -3.83
N LEU A 63 1.53 -1.96 -4.58
CA LEU A 63 0.26 -1.47 -4.05
C LEU A 63 -0.84 -2.45 -4.45
N TYR A 64 -1.66 -2.83 -3.49
CA TYR A 64 -2.86 -3.65 -3.68
C TYR A 64 -4.08 -2.86 -3.25
N THR A 65 -5.15 -2.97 -4.02
CA THR A 65 -6.46 -2.35 -3.76
C THR A 65 -7.57 -3.26 -4.28
N LYS A 66 -8.72 -3.26 -3.59
CA LYS A 66 -9.87 -4.10 -3.92
C LYS A 66 -11.11 -3.29 -4.28
N GLY A 67 -10.93 -2.34 -5.20
CA GLY A 67 -11.98 -1.43 -5.63
C GLY A 67 -12.29 -0.35 -4.60
N ASN A 68 -13.46 0.26 -4.74
CA ASN A 68 -13.90 1.33 -3.86
C ASN A 68 -15.42 1.31 -3.62
N THR A 69 -15.88 2.20 -2.75
CA THR A 69 -17.31 2.31 -2.37
C THR A 69 -18.23 2.87 -3.46
N THR A 70 -17.71 3.36 -4.59
CA THR A 70 -18.50 3.94 -5.69
C THR A 70 -18.53 3.04 -6.92
N ASN A 71 -17.43 2.37 -7.24
CA ASN A 71 -17.34 1.40 -8.32
C ASN A 71 -16.30 0.30 -8.00
N LYS A 72 -16.26 -0.75 -8.82
CA LYS A 72 -15.37 -1.91 -8.61
C LYS A 72 -13.92 -1.68 -9.09
N LEU A 73 -13.54 -0.46 -9.48
CA LEU A 73 -12.25 -0.17 -10.08
C LEU A 73 -11.23 0.37 -9.05
N ASN A 74 -9.95 0.18 -9.36
CA ASN A 74 -8.84 0.81 -8.67
C ASN A 74 -8.41 2.04 -9.50
N HIS A 75 -8.20 3.19 -8.85
CA HIS A 75 -7.69 4.37 -9.55
C HIS A 75 -6.47 4.94 -8.81
N TYR A 76 -5.42 5.16 -9.57
CA TYR A 76 -4.24 5.93 -9.17
C TYR A 76 -4.01 6.96 -10.26
N ILE A 77 -4.06 8.23 -9.90
CA ILE A 77 -3.65 9.32 -10.80
C ILE A 77 -2.14 9.50 -10.71
N GLU A 78 -1.59 9.35 -9.50
CA GLU A 78 -0.18 9.53 -9.21
C GLU A 78 0.25 8.63 -8.03
N VAL A 79 1.53 8.25 -8.04
CA VAL A 79 2.24 7.60 -6.92
C VAL A 79 3.63 8.20 -6.87
N GLU A 80 3.96 8.84 -5.75
CA GLU A 80 5.30 9.38 -5.51
C GLU A 80 5.99 8.57 -4.40
N VAL A 81 7.26 8.23 -4.63
CA VAL A 81 8.07 7.45 -3.69
C VAL A 81 9.32 8.26 -3.34
N PHE A 82 9.41 8.66 -2.07
CA PHE A 82 10.54 9.43 -1.56
C PHE A 82 11.47 8.52 -0.76
N GLY A 83 12.76 8.54 -1.12
CA GLY A 83 13.77 7.74 -0.45
C GLY A 83 15.16 8.33 -0.67
N LYS A 84 16.10 7.94 0.19
CA LYS A 84 17.53 8.17 -0.02
C LYS A 84 18.13 6.93 -0.69
N PRO A 85 19.18 7.08 -1.52
CA PRO A 85 19.93 5.93 -2.00
C PRO A 85 20.38 5.06 -0.84
N ALA A 86 20.27 3.74 -1.00
CA ALA A 86 20.91 2.81 -0.10
C ALA A 86 22.44 2.96 -0.24
N ALA A 87 23.13 3.05 0.90
CA ALA A 87 24.59 2.99 0.93
C ALA A 87 25.11 1.64 0.44
#